data_AF-A0A957VMU8-F1
#
_entry.id   AF-A0A957VMU8-F1
#
_cell.length_a   1.000
_cell.length_b   1.000
_cell.length_c   1.000
_cell.angle_alpha   90.00
_cell.angle_beta   90.00
_cell.angle_gamma   90.00
#
_symmetry.space_group_name_H-M   'P 1'
#
loop_
_entity.id
_entity.type
_entity.pdbx_description
1 polymer ?
#
loop_
_entity_poly.entity_id
_entity_poly.type
_entity_poly.pdbx_seq_one_letter_code
_entity_poly.pdbx_strand_id
1 'polypeptide(L)'
;MTVRTQLLDLARRRILILDGAMGTMIQAHHLDEEDYRGARFADWPGNLQGNNDLLSLTQPQIIADIHRQFLDAGADIVETNTFNATAISQADYGMEALAYELNVAAATLARAVADEVTAATPEKPRFVAGALGPTNKTASLSPDVNDPSFRNISYDQLVTAYKEQARGLLDGGVDLLLIETIFDTLNAKAAFFAVDELFAEGARRVPIMISGTIVDQSGRTLSGQTTEAFWISMKHAKPFSIGLNCALGADQMRPYLETLATVADTLTSIYPNAGLPNEFGEYDDTPEHMARVLGGFARDGFVNIVGGCCGTTPDHIRAIAAAVAETAPRAVPTLPVRTQFSGLEPLVITKETNFVNIGERTNVAGSAKFKRLIAEGDYEEATRVAAQQIENGAQLIDVNFDDAMLDGEAAMSRFLKLIATEPDIARVPVVIDSSKWSILEAGLKCVQGK
;
A
#
# COMPACT_ATOMS: atom_id res chain seq x y z
N MET A 1 18.48 2.29 22.44
CA MET A 1 17.17 1.67 22.12
C MET A 1 16.98 1.80 20.62
N THR A 2 16.48 0.79 19.91
CA THR A 2 16.19 0.97 18.47
C THR A 2 14.89 1.78 18.31
N VAL A 3 14.74 2.49 17.20
CA VAL A 3 13.50 3.21 16.84
C VAL A 3 12.30 2.27 16.91
N ARG A 4 12.44 1.03 16.40
CA ARG A 4 11.40 -0.01 16.49
C ARG A 4 10.97 -0.30 17.93
N THR A 5 11.92 -0.50 18.85
CA THR A 5 11.59 -0.81 20.26
C THR A 5 10.90 0.39 20.92
N GLN A 6 11.37 1.61 20.65
CA GLN A 6 10.77 2.83 21.20
C GLN A 6 9.32 3.01 20.73
N LEU A 7 9.06 2.86 19.44
CA LEU A 7 7.71 2.93 18.87
C LEU A 7 6.78 1.84 19.43
N LEU A 8 7.26 0.59 19.53
CA LEU A 8 6.47 -0.50 20.12
C LEU A 8 6.13 -0.23 21.59
N ASP A 9 7.06 0.35 22.36
CA ASP A 9 6.81 0.67 23.76
C ASP A 9 5.82 1.83 23.92
N LEU A 10 5.83 2.82 23.01
CA LEU A 10 4.84 3.89 22.98
C LEU A 10 3.46 3.35 22.56
N ALA A 11 3.37 2.57 21.48
CA ALA A 11 2.12 2.01 20.96
C ALA A 11 1.44 1.02 21.92
N ARG A 12 2.19 0.44 22.87
CA ARG A 12 1.65 -0.36 23.98
C ARG A 12 1.01 0.48 25.07
N ARG A 13 1.46 1.73 25.26
CA ARG A 13 1.04 2.60 26.35
C ARG A 13 -0.09 3.54 25.94
N ARG A 14 -0.10 3.99 24.68
CA ARG A 14 -1.08 4.93 24.14
C ARG A 14 -1.23 4.77 22.63
N ILE A 15 -2.35 5.26 22.11
CA ILE A 15 -2.59 5.33 20.67
C ILE A 15 -1.65 6.40 20.10
N LEU A 16 -0.96 6.07 19.01
CA LEU A 16 -0.08 7.00 18.30
C LEU A 16 -0.89 7.83 17.30
N ILE A 17 -0.47 9.07 17.10
CA ILE A 17 -1.10 10.01 16.19
C ILE A 17 -0.22 10.18 14.95
N LEU A 18 -0.74 9.75 13.79
CA LEU A 18 -0.20 10.10 12.48
C LEU A 18 -0.74 11.49 12.09
N ASP A 19 -0.04 12.22 11.22
CA ASP A 19 -0.46 13.54 10.76
C ASP A 19 -1.66 13.49 9.80
N GLY A 20 -1.91 14.61 9.12
CA GLY A 20 -3.02 14.78 8.18
C GLY A 20 -2.53 15.03 6.75
N ALA A 21 -3.40 15.58 5.89
CA ALA A 21 -3.10 15.71 4.47
C ALA A 21 -2.08 16.81 4.12
N MET A 22 -0.86 16.42 3.75
CA MET A 22 0.13 17.29 3.11
C MET A 22 -0.43 17.99 1.86
N GLY A 23 -1.08 17.25 0.96
CA GLY A 23 -1.64 17.80 -0.27
C GLY A 23 -2.72 18.86 -0.05
N THR A 24 -3.63 18.64 0.91
CA THR A 24 -4.66 19.64 1.28
C THR A 24 -4.03 20.90 1.86
N MET A 25 -2.99 20.76 2.68
CA MET A 25 -2.28 21.92 3.24
C MET A 25 -1.55 22.71 2.15
N ILE A 26 -0.90 22.04 1.19
CA ILE A 26 -0.26 22.68 0.03
C ILE A 26 -1.28 23.46 -0.81
N GLN A 27 -2.45 22.88 -1.08
CA GLN A 27 -3.50 23.53 -1.87
C GLN A 27 -3.97 24.87 -1.28
N ALA A 28 -3.98 24.99 0.06
CA ALA A 28 -4.36 26.22 0.76
C ALA A 28 -3.37 27.39 0.54
N HIS A 29 -2.16 27.13 0.05
CA HIS A 29 -1.19 28.17 -0.30
C HIS A 29 -1.42 28.77 -1.69
N HIS A 30 -2.31 28.19 -2.52
CA HIS A 30 -2.63 28.65 -3.87
C HIS A 30 -1.41 28.86 -4.78
N LEU A 31 -0.43 27.95 -4.69
CA LEU A 31 0.82 28.01 -5.44
C LEU A 31 0.59 27.95 -6.96
N ASP A 32 1.35 28.77 -7.69
CA ASP A 32 1.33 28.81 -9.14
C ASP A 32 2.57 28.13 -9.75
N GLU A 33 2.62 28.07 -11.08
CA GLU A 33 3.70 27.40 -11.81
C GLU A 33 5.11 27.96 -11.48
N GLU A 34 5.24 29.25 -11.17
CA GLU A 34 6.53 29.85 -10.81
C GLU A 34 7.01 29.31 -9.46
N ASP A 35 6.08 29.09 -8.52
CA ASP A 35 6.38 28.49 -7.22
C ASP A 35 6.90 27.05 -7.35
N TYR A 36 6.26 26.22 -8.19
CA TYR A 36 6.71 24.84 -8.42
C TYR A 36 8.06 24.79 -9.12
N ARG A 37 8.33 25.69 -10.06
CA ARG A 37 9.62 25.78 -10.75
C ARG A 37 10.75 26.21 -9.82
N GLY A 38 10.49 27.20 -8.97
CA GLY A 38 11.52 27.91 -8.22
C GLY A 38 12.65 28.41 -9.13
N ALA A 39 13.81 28.71 -8.54
CA ALA A 39 14.96 29.18 -9.30
C ALA A 39 15.62 28.07 -10.16
N ARG A 40 15.56 26.81 -9.71
CA ARG A 40 16.31 25.69 -10.33
C ARG A 40 15.67 25.17 -11.60
N PHE A 41 14.34 25.21 -11.70
CA PHE A 41 13.59 24.63 -12.82
C PHE A 41 12.86 25.68 -13.66
N ALA A 42 13.30 26.94 -13.60
CA ALA A 42 12.71 28.05 -14.34
C ALA A 42 12.53 27.73 -15.83
N ASP A 43 13.56 27.18 -16.48
CA ASP A 43 13.56 26.86 -17.91
C ASP A 43 13.11 25.42 -18.24
N TRP A 44 12.45 24.71 -17.30
CA TRP A 44 12.01 23.32 -17.54
C TRP A 44 10.96 23.23 -18.65
N PRO A 45 11.10 22.31 -19.64
CA PRO A 45 10.30 22.32 -20.86
C PRO A 45 8.83 21.86 -20.72
N GLY A 46 8.39 21.48 -19.52
CA GLY A 46 7.02 21.02 -19.22
C GLY A 46 6.39 21.73 -18.02
N ASN A 47 5.08 21.56 -17.83
CA ASN A 47 4.34 22.09 -16.67
C ASN A 47 4.71 21.34 -15.39
N LEU A 48 4.97 22.05 -14.30
CA LEU A 48 5.34 21.44 -13.00
C LEU A 48 4.26 21.58 -11.93
N GLN A 49 3.26 22.42 -12.18
CA GLN A 49 2.14 22.63 -11.28
C GLN A 49 1.45 21.31 -10.95
N GLY A 50 1.26 21.05 -9.67
CA GLY A 50 0.67 19.82 -9.14
C GLY A 50 1.70 18.74 -8.76
N ASN A 51 2.99 18.91 -9.11
CA ASN A 51 4.06 18.04 -8.61
C ASN A 51 4.41 18.42 -7.15
N ASN A 52 3.54 18.07 -6.21
CA ASN A 52 3.68 18.46 -4.80
C ASN A 52 5.00 17.99 -4.18
N ASP A 53 5.50 16.82 -4.57
CA ASP A 53 6.77 16.27 -4.10
C ASP A 53 7.97 17.20 -4.41
N LEU A 54 7.92 17.92 -5.54
CA LEU A 54 8.94 18.89 -5.96
C LEU A 54 9.10 20.06 -4.99
N LEU A 55 8.02 20.42 -4.28
CA LEU A 55 8.02 21.54 -3.34
C LEU A 55 8.97 21.31 -2.15
N SER A 56 9.38 20.07 -1.89
CA SER A 56 10.45 19.77 -0.94
C SER A 56 11.81 20.36 -1.36
N LEU A 57 12.00 20.64 -2.66
CA LEU A 57 13.20 21.31 -3.20
C LEU A 57 12.96 22.81 -3.45
N THR A 58 11.81 23.16 -3.99
CA THR A 58 11.55 24.54 -4.48
C THR A 58 10.90 25.43 -3.44
N GLN A 59 10.09 24.87 -2.54
CA GLN A 59 9.39 25.58 -1.46
C GLN A 59 9.59 24.91 -0.09
N PRO A 60 10.83 24.62 0.34
CA PRO A 60 11.09 23.81 1.53
C PRO A 60 10.56 24.44 2.82
N GLN A 61 10.42 25.77 2.91
CA GLN A 61 9.87 26.43 4.09
C GLN A 61 8.37 26.13 4.26
N ILE A 62 7.60 26.13 3.16
CA ILE A 62 6.18 25.79 3.19
C ILE A 62 6.00 24.36 3.71
N ILE A 63 6.76 23.40 3.17
CA ILE A 63 6.68 22.00 3.58
C ILE A 63 7.10 21.82 5.05
N ALA A 64 8.17 22.50 5.49
CA ALA A 64 8.59 22.47 6.89
C ALA A 64 7.52 23.03 7.84
N ASP A 65 6.87 24.13 7.45
CA ASP A 65 5.81 24.75 8.24
C ASP A 65 4.57 23.87 8.33
N ILE A 66 4.23 23.12 7.27
CA ILE A 66 3.14 22.12 7.31
C ILE A 66 3.47 21.00 8.30
N HIS A 67 4.68 20.44 8.26
CA HIS A 67 5.09 19.44 9.26
C HIS A 67 5.00 19.98 10.68
N ARG A 68 5.49 21.22 10.91
CA ARG A 68 5.45 21.85 12.23
C ARG A 68 4.02 22.02 12.73
N GLN A 69 3.10 22.46 11.87
CA GLN A 69 1.68 22.59 12.21
C GLN A 69 1.05 21.28 12.67
N PHE A 70 1.33 20.15 12.01
CA PHE A 70 0.81 18.85 12.44
C PHE A 70 1.46 18.34 13.74
N LEU A 71 2.75 18.58 13.93
CA LEU A 71 3.44 18.25 15.18
C LEU A 71 2.89 19.06 16.37
N ASP A 72 2.62 20.35 16.16
CA ASP A 72 1.98 21.24 17.14
C ASP A 72 0.50 20.91 17.37
N ALA A 73 -0.15 20.26 16.40
CA ALA A 73 -1.50 19.70 16.55
C ALA A 73 -1.52 18.44 17.44
N GLY A 74 -0.37 17.78 17.60
CA GLY A 74 -0.25 16.61 18.46
C GLY A 74 0.15 15.32 17.74
N ALA A 75 0.52 15.38 16.46
CA ALA A 75 1.10 14.24 15.76
C ALA A 75 2.35 13.70 16.48
N ASP A 76 2.48 12.38 16.49
CA ASP A 76 3.66 11.65 16.92
C ASP A 76 4.53 11.23 15.74
N ILE A 77 3.89 10.97 14.61
CA ILE A 77 4.50 10.53 13.35
C ILE A 77 4.05 11.52 12.28
N VAL A 78 5.00 12.06 11.51
CA VAL A 78 4.71 12.82 10.28
C VAL A 78 5.16 12.06 9.05
N GLU A 79 4.36 12.11 7.99
CA GLU A 79 4.69 11.56 6.69
C GLU A 79 5.62 12.50 5.92
N THR A 80 6.57 11.97 5.15
CA THR A 80 7.36 12.78 4.22
C THR A 80 6.52 13.21 3.02
N ASN A 81 6.79 14.38 2.45
CA ASN A 81 6.18 14.83 1.20
C ASN A 81 6.77 14.08 -0.02
N THR A 82 6.47 12.77 -0.12
CA THR A 82 7.08 11.84 -1.08
C THR A 82 6.09 10.85 -1.70
N PHE A 83 4.80 11.14 -1.64
CA PHE A 83 3.76 10.24 -2.14
C PHE A 83 3.96 9.81 -3.60
N ASN A 84 4.40 10.73 -4.47
CA ASN A 84 4.69 10.48 -5.89
C ASN A 84 6.18 10.66 -6.24
N ALA A 85 7.08 10.61 -5.27
CA ALA A 85 8.53 10.77 -5.48
C ALA A 85 9.18 9.48 -6.04
N THR A 86 8.59 8.86 -7.05
CA THR A 86 9.16 7.72 -7.79
C THR A 86 9.49 8.12 -9.22
N ALA A 87 10.48 7.47 -9.84
CA ALA A 87 10.77 7.69 -11.26
C ALA A 87 9.54 7.46 -12.16
N ILE A 88 8.63 6.55 -11.77
CA ILE A 88 7.40 6.24 -12.50
C ILE A 88 6.44 7.44 -12.50
N SER A 89 6.13 8.01 -11.34
CA SER A 89 5.22 9.15 -11.27
C SER A 89 5.88 10.44 -11.78
N GLN A 90 7.18 10.63 -11.54
CA GLN A 90 7.91 11.81 -11.99
C GLN A 90 8.08 11.86 -13.52
N ALA A 91 7.87 10.74 -14.23
CA ALA A 91 7.85 10.71 -15.70
C ALA A 91 6.74 11.58 -16.29
N ASP A 92 5.62 11.78 -15.59
CA ASP A 92 4.54 12.69 -16.02
C ASP A 92 5.03 14.16 -16.11
N TYR A 93 6.12 14.49 -15.42
CA TYR A 93 6.79 15.80 -15.41
C TYR A 93 8.16 15.80 -16.12
N GLY A 94 8.61 14.64 -16.65
CA GLY A 94 9.95 14.42 -17.23
C GLY A 94 11.10 14.45 -16.21
N MET A 95 10.79 14.30 -14.92
CA MET A 95 11.71 14.49 -13.79
C MET A 95 12.18 13.18 -13.15
N GLU A 96 12.20 12.08 -13.90
CA GLU A 96 12.51 10.73 -13.39
C GLU A 96 13.83 10.69 -12.62
N ALA A 97 14.86 11.40 -13.12
CA ALA A 97 16.19 11.45 -12.52
C ALA A 97 16.26 12.16 -11.15
N LEU A 98 15.20 12.88 -10.75
CA LEU A 98 15.13 13.56 -9.46
C LEU A 98 14.55 12.68 -8.35
N ALA A 99 14.03 11.48 -8.65
CA ALA A 99 13.34 10.65 -7.67
C ALA A 99 14.17 10.44 -6.38
N TYR A 100 15.43 10.01 -6.48
CA TYR A 100 16.29 9.87 -5.30
C TYR A 100 16.45 11.18 -4.51
N GLU A 101 16.76 12.28 -5.21
CA GLU A 101 17.02 13.58 -4.60
C GLU A 101 15.78 14.14 -3.87
N LEU A 102 14.60 14.02 -4.48
CA LEU A 102 13.33 14.43 -3.89
C LEU A 102 13.10 13.74 -2.54
N ASN A 103 13.34 12.43 -2.48
CA ASN A 103 13.16 11.65 -1.25
C ASN A 103 14.17 12.03 -0.17
N VAL A 104 15.45 12.22 -0.53
CA VAL A 104 16.47 12.66 0.44
C VAL A 104 16.11 14.03 1.01
N ALA A 105 15.73 14.99 0.16
CA ALA A 105 15.39 16.34 0.57
C ALA A 105 14.15 16.36 1.47
N ALA A 106 13.06 15.68 1.06
CA ALA A 106 11.83 15.61 1.84
C ALA A 106 12.03 14.92 3.20
N ALA A 107 12.77 13.80 3.24
CA ALA A 107 13.07 13.10 4.48
C ALA A 107 13.95 13.92 5.42
N THR A 108 14.99 14.58 4.89
CA THR A 108 15.88 15.44 5.68
C THR A 108 15.11 16.62 6.28
N LEU A 109 14.20 17.21 5.51
CA LEU A 109 13.36 18.32 5.95
C LEU A 109 12.42 17.90 7.08
N ALA A 110 11.65 16.82 6.88
CA ALA A 110 10.76 16.28 7.92
C ALA A 110 11.54 15.89 9.18
N ARG A 111 12.73 15.30 9.03
CA ARG A 111 13.62 14.93 10.14
C ARG A 111 14.07 16.14 10.94
N ALA A 112 14.51 17.20 10.26
CA ALA A 112 14.96 18.42 10.92
C ALA A 112 13.84 19.06 11.77
N VAL A 113 12.62 19.14 11.22
CA VAL A 113 11.46 19.68 11.95
C VAL A 113 11.08 18.77 13.13
N ALA A 114 11.04 17.45 12.92
CA ALA A 114 10.73 16.51 13.99
C ALA A 114 11.77 16.55 15.13
N ASP A 115 13.05 16.75 14.82
CA ASP A 115 14.13 16.91 15.80
C ASP A 115 14.02 18.23 16.57
N GLU A 116 13.72 19.33 15.88
CA GLU A 116 13.50 20.65 16.49
C GLU A 116 12.35 20.57 17.53
N VAL A 117 11.20 20.05 17.12
CA VAL A 117 10.02 19.95 17.99
C VAL A 117 10.26 18.94 19.13
N THR A 118 10.97 17.84 18.86
CA THR A 118 11.39 16.90 19.91
C THR A 118 12.32 17.56 20.93
N ALA A 119 13.28 18.38 20.49
CA ALA A 119 14.18 19.09 21.40
C ALA A 119 13.43 20.09 22.30
N ALA A 120 12.36 20.71 21.79
CA ALA A 120 11.51 21.60 22.56
C ALA A 120 10.65 20.87 23.62
N THR A 121 10.29 19.61 23.38
CA THR A 121 9.48 18.77 24.30
C THR A 121 9.97 17.31 24.31
N PRO A 122 11.12 17.03 24.97
CA PRO A 122 11.83 15.74 24.87
C PRO A 122 11.05 14.52 25.38
N GLU A 123 10.05 14.73 26.23
CA GLU A 123 9.16 13.69 26.76
C GLU A 123 8.25 13.08 25.68
N LYS A 124 8.08 13.75 24.54
CA LYS A 124 7.29 13.30 23.39
C LYS A 124 8.19 13.22 22.15
N PRO A 125 8.93 12.12 21.90
CA PRO A 125 9.72 12.00 20.68
C PRO A 125 8.82 12.01 19.43
N ARG A 126 9.26 12.71 18.37
CA ARG A 126 8.58 12.74 17.06
C ARG A 126 9.31 11.85 16.06
N PHE A 127 8.52 11.16 15.26
CA PHE A 127 9.00 10.21 14.27
C PHE A 127 8.66 10.64 12.84
N VAL A 128 9.47 10.22 11.89
CA VAL A 128 9.26 10.48 10.46
C VAL A 128 8.97 9.17 9.72
N ALA A 129 7.82 9.08 9.08
CA ALA A 129 7.46 8.01 8.18
C ALA A 129 7.79 8.41 6.73
N GLY A 130 8.70 7.67 6.10
CA GLY A 130 8.96 7.81 4.67
C GLY A 130 7.80 7.26 3.85
N ALA A 131 6.97 8.12 3.27
CA ALA A 131 5.80 7.74 2.50
C ALA A 131 6.17 7.20 1.11
N LEU A 132 5.68 6.02 0.78
CA LEU A 132 5.74 5.39 -0.54
C LEU A 132 4.30 5.18 -1.03
N GLY A 133 3.85 6.08 -1.92
CA GLY A 133 2.55 5.94 -2.57
C GLY A 133 2.55 4.87 -3.67
N PRO A 134 1.38 4.55 -4.24
CA PRO A 134 1.19 3.37 -5.09
C PRO A 134 1.66 3.52 -6.55
N THR A 135 2.19 4.70 -6.93
CA THR A 135 2.42 5.17 -8.32
C THR A 135 1.13 5.38 -9.12
N ASN A 136 1.26 5.87 -10.36
CA ASN A 136 0.16 6.00 -11.33
C ASN A 136 -0.03 4.75 -12.24
N LYS A 137 0.65 3.62 -11.96
CA LYS A 137 0.58 2.38 -12.75
C LYS A 137 0.10 1.21 -11.90
N THR A 138 -0.45 0.18 -12.54
CA THR A 138 -0.96 -1.03 -11.87
C THR A 138 -0.29 -2.27 -12.47
N ALA A 139 0.19 -3.17 -11.62
CA ALA A 139 0.75 -4.45 -12.06
C ALA A 139 -0.31 -5.56 -12.16
N SER A 140 -1.44 -5.44 -11.43
CA SER A 140 -2.48 -6.46 -11.38
C SER A 140 -3.61 -6.25 -12.39
N LEU A 141 -3.86 -5.01 -12.85
CA LEU A 141 -4.95 -4.67 -13.77
C LEU A 141 -4.42 -4.21 -15.14
N SER A 142 -5.13 -4.56 -16.21
CA SER A 142 -4.83 -4.05 -17.54
C SER A 142 -5.38 -2.63 -17.72
N PRO A 143 -4.57 -1.68 -18.22
CA PRO A 143 -5.06 -0.38 -18.66
C PRO A 143 -5.68 -0.42 -20.07
N ASP A 144 -5.53 -1.53 -20.81
CA ASP A 144 -6.11 -1.70 -22.15
C ASP A 144 -7.35 -2.59 -22.08
N VAL A 145 -8.50 -2.01 -22.41
CA VAL A 145 -9.80 -2.70 -22.42
C VAL A 145 -9.87 -3.82 -23.47
N ASN A 146 -9.01 -3.81 -24.48
CA ASN A 146 -9.00 -4.82 -25.55
C ASN A 146 -7.98 -5.94 -25.31
N ASP A 147 -7.04 -5.74 -24.39
CA ASP A 147 -6.06 -6.76 -24.00
C ASP A 147 -6.02 -6.92 -22.47
N PRO A 148 -6.83 -7.83 -21.91
CA PRO A 148 -6.85 -8.08 -20.46
C PRO A 148 -5.51 -8.60 -19.91
N SER A 149 -4.62 -9.11 -20.77
CA SER A 149 -3.29 -9.59 -20.39
C SER A 149 -2.21 -8.51 -20.41
N PHE A 150 -2.48 -7.34 -20.99
CA PHE A 150 -1.52 -6.25 -21.08
C PHE A 150 -1.26 -5.62 -19.70
N ARG A 151 -0.02 -5.19 -19.45
CA ARG A 151 0.37 -4.36 -18.31
C ARG A 151 1.32 -3.28 -18.80
N ASN A 152 1.08 -2.03 -18.40
CA ASN A 152 1.94 -0.89 -18.78
C ASN A 152 3.14 -0.69 -17.85
N ILE A 153 3.30 -1.57 -16.86
CA ILE A 153 4.44 -1.62 -15.94
C ILE A 153 4.72 -3.09 -15.60
N SER A 154 5.99 -3.44 -15.42
CA SER A 154 6.40 -4.75 -14.90
C SER A 154 6.68 -4.69 -13.40
N TYR A 155 6.61 -5.86 -12.74
CA TYR A 155 6.99 -5.99 -11.33
C TYR A 155 8.42 -5.50 -11.09
N ASP A 156 9.38 -5.86 -11.96
CA ASP A 156 10.78 -5.47 -11.82
C ASP A 156 11.01 -3.95 -12.00
N GLN A 157 10.21 -3.30 -12.85
CA GLN A 157 10.22 -1.84 -12.98
C GLN A 157 9.71 -1.16 -11.71
N LEU A 158 8.65 -1.69 -11.10
CA LEU A 158 8.16 -1.21 -9.79
C LEU A 158 9.22 -1.41 -8.70
N VAL A 159 9.84 -2.59 -8.62
CA VAL A 159 10.92 -2.86 -7.66
C VAL A 159 12.03 -1.84 -7.82
N THR A 160 12.48 -1.58 -9.05
CA THR A 160 13.53 -0.61 -9.35
C THR A 160 13.17 0.79 -8.85
N ALA A 161 11.97 1.28 -9.18
CA ALA A 161 11.52 2.61 -8.79
C ALA A 161 11.33 2.76 -7.27
N TYR A 162 10.72 1.77 -6.61
CA TYR A 162 10.57 1.77 -5.15
C TYR A 162 11.91 1.64 -4.43
N LYS A 163 12.88 0.92 -4.99
CA LYS A 163 14.22 0.78 -4.41
C LYS A 163 14.96 2.12 -4.40
N GLU A 164 14.87 2.89 -5.48
CA GLU A 164 15.43 4.24 -5.55
C GLU A 164 14.76 5.18 -4.53
N GLN A 165 13.43 5.19 -4.47
CA GLN A 165 12.65 5.97 -3.52
C GLN A 165 13.02 5.63 -2.07
N ALA A 166 12.93 4.35 -1.70
CA ALA A 166 13.22 3.87 -0.36
C ALA A 166 14.68 4.12 0.04
N ARG A 167 15.64 4.02 -0.88
CA ARG A 167 17.04 4.37 -0.63
C ARG A 167 17.15 5.85 -0.24
N GLY A 168 16.53 6.75 -1.00
CA GLY A 168 16.53 8.19 -0.70
C GLY A 168 15.91 8.51 0.67
N LEU A 169 14.78 7.88 1.00
CA LEU A 169 14.13 8.03 2.30
C LEU A 169 15.03 7.56 3.46
N LEU A 170 15.65 6.38 3.33
CA LEU A 170 16.52 5.82 4.35
C LEU A 170 17.78 6.67 4.59
N ASP A 171 18.39 7.15 3.50
CA ASP A 171 19.56 8.04 3.53
C ASP A 171 19.21 9.41 4.11
N GLY A 172 18.01 9.92 3.84
CA GLY A 172 17.46 11.16 4.43
C GLY A 172 17.04 11.03 5.89
N GLY A 173 17.14 9.83 6.50
CA GLY A 173 17.04 9.66 7.94
C GLY A 173 15.65 9.36 8.50
N VAL A 174 14.73 8.80 7.70
CA VAL A 174 13.40 8.41 8.21
C VAL A 174 13.48 7.34 9.31
N ASP A 175 12.47 7.33 10.18
CA ASP A 175 12.34 6.39 11.30
C ASP A 175 11.56 5.13 10.93
N LEU A 176 10.62 5.25 9.99
CA LEU A 176 9.80 4.19 9.43
C LEU A 176 9.67 4.37 7.91
N LEU A 177 9.27 3.31 7.21
CA LEU A 177 8.75 3.41 5.85
C LEU A 177 7.26 3.12 5.87
N LEU A 178 6.46 3.90 5.17
CA LEU A 178 5.01 3.76 5.07
C LEU A 178 4.63 3.48 3.62
N ILE A 179 4.24 2.24 3.33
CA ILE A 179 3.71 1.86 2.02
C ILE A 179 2.19 2.03 2.11
N GLU A 180 1.66 3.06 1.45
CA GLU A 180 0.30 3.52 1.72
C GLU A 180 -0.56 3.72 0.48
N THR A 181 -1.86 3.93 0.71
CA THR A 181 -2.87 4.08 -0.34
C THR A 181 -2.80 2.92 -1.33
N ILE A 182 -2.58 1.71 -0.82
CA ILE A 182 -2.38 0.53 -1.64
C ILE A 182 -3.73 0.17 -2.28
N PHE A 183 -3.88 0.56 -3.54
CA PHE A 183 -4.99 0.16 -4.39
C PHE A 183 -4.70 -1.17 -5.12
N ASP A 184 -3.42 -1.49 -5.33
CA ASP A 184 -2.93 -2.71 -5.99
C ASP A 184 -1.90 -3.41 -5.08
N THR A 185 -2.27 -4.58 -4.55
CA THR A 185 -1.43 -5.37 -3.66
C THR A 185 -0.15 -5.87 -4.33
N LEU A 186 -0.14 -6.09 -5.65
CA LEU A 186 1.06 -6.51 -6.37
C LEU A 186 2.10 -5.38 -6.43
N ASN A 187 1.65 -4.12 -6.55
CA ASN A 187 2.53 -2.96 -6.40
C ASN A 187 3.16 -2.90 -5.00
N ALA A 188 2.35 -3.13 -3.96
CA ALA A 188 2.85 -3.13 -2.58
C ALA A 188 3.84 -4.27 -2.31
N LYS A 189 3.63 -5.45 -2.91
CA LYS A 189 4.60 -6.55 -2.85
C LYS A 189 5.93 -6.16 -3.52
N ALA A 190 5.89 -5.45 -4.65
CA ALA A 190 7.09 -4.93 -5.29
C ALA A 190 7.81 -3.89 -4.41
N ALA A 191 7.08 -2.97 -3.78
CA ALA A 191 7.64 -2.00 -2.83
C ALA A 191 8.29 -2.70 -1.63
N PHE A 192 7.62 -3.68 -1.04
CA PHE A 192 8.17 -4.45 0.07
C PHE A 192 9.44 -5.23 -0.35
N PHE A 193 9.42 -5.87 -1.52
CA PHE A 193 10.57 -6.58 -2.05
C PHE A 193 11.77 -5.65 -2.24
N ALA A 194 11.56 -4.46 -2.82
CA ALA A 194 12.59 -3.43 -2.96
C ALA A 194 13.20 -3.03 -1.61
N VAL A 195 12.36 -2.83 -0.59
CA VAL A 195 12.82 -2.49 0.77
C VAL A 195 13.62 -3.63 1.40
N ASP A 196 13.20 -4.89 1.25
CA ASP A 196 13.95 -6.03 1.81
C ASP A 196 15.28 -6.24 1.10
N GLU A 197 15.37 -5.98 -0.22
CA GLU A 197 16.65 -5.95 -0.94
C GLU A 197 17.60 -4.89 -0.37
N LEU A 198 17.11 -3.66 -0.14
CA LEU A 198 17.93 -2.61 0.48
C LEU A 198 18.44 -3.03 1.86
N PHE A 199 17.59 -3.66 2.66
CA PHE A 199 18.00 -4.17 3.96
C PHE A 199 18.99 -5.32 3.88
N ALA A 200 18.91 -6.18 2.86
CA ALA A 200 19.88 -7.23 2.58
C ALA A 200 21.23 -6.65 2.10
N GLU A 201 21.20 -5.54 1.37
CA GLU A 201 22.38 -4.76 0.94
C GLU A 201 23.03 -3.95 2.08
N GLY A 202 22.48 -4.00 3.29
CA GLY A 202 23.04 -3.34 4.47
C GLY A 202 22.48 -1.94 4.75
N ALA A 203 21.38 -1.53 4.10
CA ALA A 203 20.66 -0.33 4.50
C ALA A 203 20.12 -0.45 5.93
N ARG A 204 19.99 0.68 6.62
CA ARG A 204 19.49 0.74 8.00
C ARG A 204 18.06 0.19 8.05
N ARG A 205 17.86 -0.89 8.84
CA ARG A 205 16.52 -1.47 9.04
C ARG A 205 15.65 -0.56 9.90
N VAL A 206 14.50 -0.18 9.35
CA VAL A 206 13.44 0.58 10.00
C VAL A 206 12.13 -0.23 10.01
N PRO A 207 11.17 0.05 10.90
CA PRO A 207 9.86 -0.58 10.84
C PRO A 207 9.10 -0.16 9.56
N ILE A 208 8.28 -1.07 9.03
CA ILE A 208 7.46 -0.84 7.84
C ILE A 208 5.99 -0.76 8.28
N MET A 209 5.31 0.33 7.94
CA MET A 209 3.87 0.47 8.01
C MET A 209 3.27 0.14 6.64
N ILE A 210 2.10 -0.49 6.63
CA ILE A 210 1.37 -0.84 5.41
C ILE A 210 -0.05 -0.32 5.55
N SER A 211 -0.55 0.41 4.56
CA SER A 211 -1.94 0.89 4.55
C SER A 211 -2.62 0.65 3.20
N GLY A 212 -3.71 -0.11 3.25
CA GLY A 212 -4.56 -0.38 2.09
C GLY A 212 -5.62 0.68 1.88
N THR A 213 -6.14 0.77 0.66
CA THR A 213 -7.31 1.59 0.34
C THR A 213 -8.46 0.70 -0.13
N ILE A 214 -9.59 0.79 0.57
CA ILE A 214 -10.86 0.21 0.15
C ILE A 214 -11.61 1.27 -0.65
N VAL A 215 -11.91 1.00 -1.91
CA VAL A 215 -12.36 2.04 -2.85
C VAL A 215 -13.85 2.35 -2.77
N ASP A 216 -14.65 1.42 -2.25
CA ASP A 216 -16.11 1.57 -2.13
C ASP A 216 -16.69 0.66 -1.02
N GLN A 217 -18.03 0.67 -0.90
CA GLN A 217 -18.75 -0.12 0.10
C GLN A 217 -18.75 -1.64 -0.16
N SER A 218 -18.18 -2.11 -1.27
CA SER A 218 -17.99 -3.55 -1.50
C SER A 218 -16.94 -4.15 -0.57
N GLY A 219 -16.09 -3.33 0.05
CA GLY A 219 -15.05 -3.78 0.96
C GLY A 219 -13.80 -4.33 0.27
N ARG A 220 -13.56 -3.91 -0.98
CA ARG A 220 -12.44 -4.37 -1.79
C ARG A 220 -11.48 -3.24 -2.14
N THR A 221 -10.20 -3.60 -2.33
CA THR A 221 -9.22 -2.73 -3.00
C THR A 221 -9.61 -2.52 -4.47
N LEU A 222 -8.96 -1.58 -5.16
CA LEU A 222 -9.15 -1.43 -6.61
C LEU A 222 -8.80 -2.71 -7.37
N SER A 223 -7.78 -3.45 -6.90
CA SER A 223 -7.41 -4.76 -7.44
C SER A 223 -8.34 -5.92 -7.02
N GLY A 224 -9.43 -5.62 -6.30
CA GLY A 224 -10.51 -6.55 -5.97
C GLY A 224 -10.32 -7.34 -4.68
N GLN A 225 -9.24 -7.12 -3.91
CA GLN A 225 -8.97 -7.90 -2.70
C GLN A 225 -9.81 -7.47 -1.50
N THR A 226 -10.38 -8.44 -0.79
CA THR A 226 -10.99 -8.24 0.53
C THR A 226 -9.94 -7.89 1.58
N THR A 227 -10.35 -7.28 2.71
CA THR A 227 -9.45 -6.89 3.81
C THR A 227 -8.64 -8.06 4.37
N GLU A 228 -9.26 -9.22 4.56
CA GLU A 228 -8.60 -10.43 5.05
C GLU A 228 -7.60 -10.99 4.03
N ALA A 229 -7.96 -11.00 2.74
CA ALA A 229 -7.07 -11.44 1.67
C ALA A 229 -5.87 -10.50 1.55
N PHE A 230 -6.07 -9.18 1.66
CA PHE A 230 -5.00 -8.19 1.71
C PHE A 230 -4.03 -8.46 2.86
N TRP A 231 -4.54 -8.67 4.08
CA TRP A 231 -3.71 -9.02 5.22
C TRP A 231 -2.91 -10.31 5.00
N ILE A 232 -3.54 -11.39 4.52
CA ILE A 232 -2.84 -12.66 4.23
C ILE A 232 -1.72 -12.44 3.21
N SER A 233 -1.97 -11.63 2.19
CA SER A 233 -1.00 -11.30 1.13
C SER A 233 0.19 -10.53 1.66
N MET A 234 -0.02 -9.62 2.63
CA MET A 234 1.03 -8.72 3.15
C MET A 234 1.71 -9.19 4.43
N LYS A 235 1.14 -10.14 5.18
CA LYS A 235 1.66 -10.60 6.48
C LYS A 235 3.13 -11.04 6.45
N HIS A 236 3.60 -11.58 5.33
CA HIS A 236 4.99 -12.00 5.16
C HIS A 236 6.00 -10.85 5.37
N ALA A 237 5.57 -9.60 5.19
CA ALA A 237 6.36 -8.40 5.43
C ALA A 237 6.67 -8.12 6.91
N LYS A 238 5.97 -8.80 7.85
CA LYS A 238 6.08 -8.57 9.30
C LYS A 238 5.99 -7.07 9.67
N PRO A 239 4.96 -6.35 9.18
CA PRO A 239 4.89 -4.91 9.32
C PRO A 239 4.72 -4.49 10.79
N PHE A 240 5.18 -3.28 11.10
CA PHE A 240 4.94 -2.61 12.37
C PHE A 240 3.45 -2.34 12.59
N SER A 241 2.75 -1.89 11.55
CA SER A 241 1.29 -1.79 11.53
C SER A 241 0.72 -2.15 10.17
N ILE A 242 -0.53 -2.60 10.17
CA ILE A 242 -1.37 -2.78 8.98
C ILE A 242 -2.62 -1.91 9.15
N GLY A 243 -2.99 -1.16 8.13
CA GLY A 243 -4.10 -0.21 8.25
C GLY A 243 -4.86 0.04 6.97
N LEU A 244 -5.78 1.01 7.07
CA LEU A 244 -6.57 1.52 5.97
C LEU A 244 -6.54 3.05 5.93
N ASN A 245 -6.48 3.60 4.73
CA ASN A 245 -6.52 5.05 4.51
C ASN A 245 -7.20 5.42 3.18
N CYS A 246 -7.60 6.69 3.10
CA CYS A 246 -8.18 7.32 1.91
C CYS A 246 -9.49 6.65 1.40
N ALA A 247 -9.99 7.14 0.26
CA ALA A 247 -11.21 6.76 -0.47
C ALA A 247 -12.54 6.87 0.29
N LEU A 248 -12.66 6.25 1.46
CA LEU A 248 -13.85 6.27 2.29
C LEU A 248 -13.73 7.29 3.43
N GLY A 249 -14.88 7.86 3.82
CA GLY A 249 -14.99 8.65 5.06
C GLY A 249 -14.89 7.76 6.30
N ALA A 250 -14.72 8.39 7.47
CA ALA A 250 -14.48 7.67 8.72
C ALA A 250 -15.59 6.66 9.07
N ASP A 251 -16.87 7.04 8.95
CA ASP A 251 -18.01 6.17 9.27
C ASP A 251 -18.01 4.88 8.44
N GLN A 252 -17.67 4.98 7.15
CA GLN A 252 -17.72 3.88 6.19
C GLN A 252 -16.59 2.87 6.40
N MET A 253 -15.47 3.27 7.00
CA MET A 253 -14.33 2.39 7.22
C MET A 253 -14.50 1.39 8.37
N ARG A 254 -15.46 1.62 9.27
CA ARG A 254 -15.65 0.80 10.48
C ARG A 254 -15.65 -0.72 10.24
N PRO A 255 -16.49 -1.29 9.35
CA PRO A 255 -16.55 -2.74 9.18
C PRO A 255 -15.21 -3.33 8.72
N TYR A 256 -14.49 -2.64 7.85
CA TYR A 256 -13.21 -3.11 7.32
C TYR A 256 -12.10 -3.02 8.36
N LEU A 257 -12.11 -1.96 9.17
CA LEU A 257 -11.21 -1.84 10.31
C LEU A 257 -11.47 -2.92 11.36
N GLU A 258 -12.73 -3.21 11.69
CA GLU A 258 -13.11 -4.27 12.64
C GLU A 258 -12.64 -5.65 12.16
N THR A 259 -12.83 -5.93 10.87
CA THR A 259 -12.29 -7.13 10.22
C THR A 259 -10.77 -7.20 10.36
N LEU A 260 -10.05 -6.13 9.99
CA LEU A 260 -8.60 -6.08 10.07
C LEU A 260 -8.10 -6.26 11.51
N ALA A 261 -8.78 -5.62 12.45
CA ALA A 261 -8.60 -5.78 13.89
C ALA A 261 -8.88 -7.24 14.34
N THR A 262 -9.72 -8.00 13.67
CA THR A 262 -9.92 -9.40 14.08
C THR A 262 -8.79 -10.30 13.58
N VAL A 263 -8.25 -10.03 12.37
CA VAL A 263 -7.34 -10.96 11.68
C VAL A 263 -5.86 -10.61 11.76
N ALA A 264 -5.51 -9.36 12.08
CA ALA A 264 -4.12 -8.91 12.14
C ALA A 264 -3.46 -9.24 13.49
N ASP A 265 -2.29 -9.89 13.44
CA ASP A 265 -1.43 -10.17 14.59
C ASP A 265 -0.32 -9.13 14.78
N THR A 266 -0.57 -7.91 14.31
CA THR A 266 0.29 -6.73 14.47
C THR A 266 -0.56 -5.50 14.84
N LEU A 267 0.06 -4.34 15.01
CA LEU A 267 -0.66 -3.09 15.30
C LEU A 267 -1.57 -2.72 14.14
N THR A 268 -2.71 -2.07 14.43
CA THR A 268 -3.60 -1.55 13.40
C THR A 268 -3.54 -0.03 13.30
N SER A 269 -3.62 0.49 12.08
CA SER A 269 -3.69 1.93 11.81
C SER A 269 -4.93 2.31 11.01
N ILE A 270 -5.46 3.51 11.21
CA ILE A 270 -6.51 4.08 10.36
C ILE A 270 -6.37 5.58 10.24
N TYR A 271 -6.49 6.10 9.02
CA TYR A 271 -6.44 7.54 8.76
C TYR A 271 -7.35 7.86 7.56
N PRO A 272 -8.66 8.04 7.80
CA PRO A 272 -9.64 8.25 6.74
C PRO A 272 -9.58 9.67 6.18
N ASN A 273 -10.26 9.88 5.05
CA ASN A 273 -10.55 11.23 4.58
C ASN A 273 -11.50 11.96 5.54
N ALA A 274 -11.50 13.30 5.50
CA ALA A 274 -12.50 14.14 6.15
C ALA A 274 -13.85 14.10 5.38
N GLY A 275 -14.39 12.91 5.20
CA GLY A 275 -15.58 12.64 4.41
C GLY A 275 -15.28 12.26 2.97
N LEU A 276 -16.34 12.08 2.17
CA LEU A 276 -16.21 11.94 0.73
C LEU A 276 -16.07 13.34 0.09
N PRO A 277 -15.29 13.49 -1.00
CA PRO A 277 -15.19 14.78 -1.67
C PRO A 277 -16.57 15.22 -2.18
N ASN A 278 -16.92 16.48 -1.93
CA ASN A 278 -18.16 17.09 -2.41
C ASN A 278 -18.05 17.45 -3.91
N GLU A 279 -19.11 18.05 -4.48
CA GLU A 279 -19.15 18.41 -5.92
C GLU A 279 -18.04 19.39 -6.34
N PHE A 280 -17.44 20.10 -5.38
CA PHE A 280 -16.32 21.02 -5.58
C PHE A 280 -14.95 20.40 -5.28
N GLY A 281 -14.92 19.11 -4.89
CA GLY A 281 -13.70 18.41 -4.48
C GLY A 281 -13.23 18.75 -3.07
N GLU A 282 -14.05 19.43 -2.27
CA GLU A 282 -13.77 19.78 -0.89
C GLU A 282 -14.27 18.69 0.08
N TYR A 283 -13.87 18.77 1.35
CA TYR A 283 -14.13 17.76 2.37
C TYR A 283 -14.91 18.38 3.53
N ASP A 284 -16.07 17.79 3.85
CA ASP A 284 -17.07 18.42 4.73
C ASP A 284 -17.06 17.87 6.18
N ASP A 285 -16.39 16.75 6.47
CA ASP A 285 -16.38 16.22 7.85
C ASP A 285 -15.56 17.15 8.75
N THR A 286 -16.15 17.59 9.87
CA THR A 286 -15.50 18.51 10.80
C THR A 286 -14.51 17.79 11.74
N PRO A 287 -13.60 18.53 12.41
CA PRO A 287 -12.75 17.99 13.46
C PRO A 287 -13.52 17.21 14.53
N GLU A 288 -14.67 17.73 14.97
CA GLU A 288 -15.51 17.10 15.99
C GLU A 288 -16.15 15.80 15.48
N HIS A 289 -16.55 15.77 14.21
CA HIS A 289 -17.08 14.56 13.59
C HIS A 289 -16.00 13.47 13.56
N MET A 290 -14.85 13.76 12.96
CA MET A 290 -13.73 12.81 12.82
C MET A 290 -13.26 12.31 14.19
N ALA A 291 -13.09 13.21 15.16
CA ALA A 291 -12.70 12.86 16.52
C ALA A 291 -13.71 11.94 17.23
N ARG A 292 -15.02 12.17 17.03
CA ARG A 292 -16.08 11.32 17.59
C ARG A 292 -16.02 9.91 17.02
N VAL A 293 -15.84 9.77 15.71
CA VAL A 293 -15.80 8.48 15.01
C VAL A 293 -14.52 7.70 15.37
N LEU A 294 -13.34 8.32 15.21
CA LEU A 294 -12.06 7.68 15.53
C LEU A 294 -11.92 7.39 17.02
N GLY A 295 -12.43 8.27 17.89
CA GLY A 295 -12.54 7.99 19.32
C GLY A 295 -13.46 6.81 19.62
N GLY A 296 -14.49 6.57 18.79
CA GLY A 296 -15.32 5.37 18.83
C GLY A 296 -14.51 4.10 18.52
N PHE A 297 -13.74 4.11 17.44
CA PHE A 297 -12.88 2.99 17.05
C PHE A 297 -11.82 2.67 18.11
N ALA A 298 -11.27 3.70 18.76
CA ALA A 298 -10.37 3.55 19.89
C ALA A 298 -11.06 2.85 21.08
N ARG A 299 -12.26 3.31 21.47
CA ARG A 299 -13.01 2.72 22.59
C ARG A 299 -13.44 1.27 22.33
N ASP A 300 -13.74 0.94 21.07
CA ASP A 300 -14.06 -0.42 20.65
C ASP A 300 -12.81 -1.32 20.57
N GLY A 301 -11.60 -0.76 20.74
CA GLY A 301 -10.35 -1.52 20.76
C GLY A 301 -9.87 -1.93 19.37
N PHE A 302 -10.16 -1.14 18.34
CA PHE A 302 -9.83 -1.48 16.95
C PHE A 302 -8.50 -0.91 16.45
N VAL A 303 -7.91 0.07 17.14
CA VAL A 303 -6.78 0.87 16.61
C VAL A 303 -5.60 0.97 17.59
N ASN A 304 -4.40 1.10 17.02
CA ASN A 304 -3.16 1.46 17.72
C ASN A 304 -2.58 2.79 17.22
N ILE A 305 -2.89 3.17 15.98
CA ILE A 305 -2.45 4.40 15.34
C ILE A 305 -3.65 5.03 14.64
N VAL A 306 -3.85 6.33 14.82
CA VAL A 306 -4.91 7.10 14.14
C VAL A 306 -4.33 8.36 13.50
N GLY A 307 -4.89 8.81 12.38
CA GLY A 307 -4.49 10.04 11.71
C GLY A 307 -5.57 10.55 10.77
N GLY A 308 -5.16 11.33 9.78
CA GLY A 308 -6.04 11.84 8.74
C GLY A 308 -5.45 11.70 7.34
N CYS A 309 -6.29 11.55 6.33
CA CYS A 309 -5.90 11.61 4.92
C CYS A 309 -6.52 12.86 4.27
N CYS A 310 -6.99 12.79 3.02
CA CYS A 310 -7.45 13.95 2.27
C CYS A 310 -8.52 14.76 3.03
N GLY A 311 -8.38 16.10 3.01
CA GLY A 311 -9.27 17.03 3.69
C GLY A 311 -8.93 17.28 5.17
N THR A 312 -8.08 16.46 5.78
CA THR A 312 -7.73 16.63 7.20
C THR A 312 -6.70 17.74 7.41
N THR A 313 -6.90 18.50 8.47
CA THR A 313 -6.10 19.68 8.84
C THR A 313 -5.51 19.53 10.25
N PRO A 314 -4.61 20.42 10.70
CA PRO A 314 -4.12 20.43 12.08
C PRO A 314 -5.24 20.44 13.15
N ASP A 315 -6.38 21.09 12.88
CA ASP A 315 -7.51 21.08 13.82
C ASP A 315 -8.15 19.70 13.96
N HIS A 316 -8.24 18.93 12.86
CA HIS A 316 -8.68 17.54 12.89
C HIS A 316 -7.74 16.69 13.73
N ILE A 317 -6.43 16.78 13.50
CA ILE A 317 -5.42 16.01 14.24
C ILE A 317 -5.47 16.35 15.74
N ARG A 318 -5.63 17.62 16.10
CA ARG A 318 -5.79 18.05 17.49
C ARG A 318 -7.03 17.45 18.15
N ALA A 319 -8.17 17.48 17.46
CA ALA A 319 -9.42 16.92 17.96
C ALA A 319 -9.33 15.39 18.10
N ILE A 320 -8.75 14.70 17.12
CA ILE A 320 -8.53 13.24 17.13
C ILE A 320 -7.61 12.87 18.30
N ALA A 321 -6.47 13.55 18.44
CA ALA A 321 -5.52 13.31 19.53
C ALA A 321 -6.17 13.45 20.91
N ALA A 322 -6.99 14.50 21.10
CA ALA A 322 -7.74 14.70 22.34
C ALA A 322 -8.77 13.58 22.60
N ALA A 323 -9.46 13.11 21.55
CA ALA A 323 -10.49 12.08 21.68
C ALA A 323 -9.93 10.69 22.04
N VAL A 324 -8.67 10.40 21.69
CA VAL A 324 -8.04 9.08 21.95
C VAL A 324 -7.05 9.08 23.12
N ALA A 325 -6.71 10.25 23.69
CA ALA A 325 -5.64 10.42 24.68
C ALA A 325 -5.73 9.46 25.89
N GLU A 326 -6.93 9.28 26.43
CA GLU A 326 -7.20 8.46 27.63
C GLU A 326 -7.72 7.05 27.28
N THR A 327 -7.67 6.66 26.00
CA THR A 327 -8.15 5.35 25.55
C THR A 327 -7.00 4.36 25.44
N ALA A 328 -7.18 3.16 25.99
CA ALA A 328 -6.19 2.10 25.88
C ALA A 328 -6.04 1.68 24.40
N PRO A 329 -4.80 1.46 23.91
CA PRO A 329 -4.59 0.90 22.58
C PRO A 329 -5.21 -0.48 22.46
N ARG A 330 -5.58 -0.84 21.23
CA ARG A 330 -5.93 -2.22 20.88
C ARG A 330 -4.89 -3.22 21.38
N ALA A 331 -5.35 -4.25 22.07
CA ALA A 331 -4.52 -5.41 22.39
C ALA A 331 -4.33 -6.26 21.13
N VAL A 332 -3.08 -6.44 20.69
CA VAL A 332 -2.76 -7.29 19.54
C VAL A 332 -3.11 -8.76 19.87
N PRO A 333 -3.99 -9.42 19.09
CA PRO A 333 -4.45 -10.76 19.40
C PRO A 333 -3.34 -11.80 19.16
N THR A 334 -3.31 -12.84 20.00
CA THR A 334 -2.55 -14.05 19.70
C THR A 334 -3.44 -14.97 18.86
N LEU A 335 -3.11 -15.12 17.58
CA LEU A 335 -3.90 -15.93 16.64
C LEU A 335 -3.34 -17.35 16.51
N PRO A 336 -4.20 -18.37 16.33
CA PRO A 336 -3.73 -19.72 16.02
C PRO A 336 -2.95 -19.75 14.70
N VAL A 337 -1.82 -20.47 14.69
CA VAL A 337 -1.07 -20.71 13.45
C VAL A 337 -1.92 -21.62 12.56
N ARG A 338 -2.25 -21.13 11.36
CA ARG A 338 -3.06 -21.81 10.35
C ARG A 338 -2.39 -21.69 8.99
N THR A 339 -2.61 -22.67 8.13
CA THR A 339 -2.26 -22.53 6.71
C THR A 339 -3.25 -21.56 6.07
N GLN A 340 -2.71 -20.52 5.43
CA GLN A 340 -3.47 -19.41 4.87
C GLN A 340 -2.92 -19.08 3.49
N PHE A 341 -3.82 -18.94 2.51
CA PHE A 341 -3.56 -18.51 1.14
C PHE A 341 -4.55 -17.41 0.77
N SER A 342 -4.32 -16.70 -0.32
CA SER A 342 -5.26 -15.70 -0.83
C SER A 342 -5.27 -15.64 -2.35
N GLY A 343 -6.45 -15.50 -2.94
CA GLY A 343 -6.64 -14.85 -4.23
C GLY A 343 -7.09 -13.41 -3.99
N LEU A 344 -8.27 -13.05 -4.50
CA LEU A 344 -9.04 -11.88 -4.05
C LEU A 344 -9.73 -12.11 -2.70
N GLU A 345 -9.95 -13.38 -2.35
CA GLU A 345 -10.59 -13.81 -1.12
C GLU A 345 -9.66 -14.72 -0.30
N PRO A 346 -9.82 -14.78 1.03
CA PRO A 346 -8.98 -15.59 1.89
C PRO A 346 -9.35 -17.08 1.77
N LEU A 347 -8.33 -17.95 1.74
CA LEU A 347 -8.48 -19.39 2.00
C LEU A 347 -7.72 -19.75 3.27
N VAL A 348 -8.46 -20.00 4.36
CA VAL A 348 -7.90 -20.37 5.67
C VAL A 348 -8.24 -21.82 5.96
N ILE A 349 -7.22 -22.67 6.10
CA ILE A 349 -7.39 -24.09 6.43
C ILE A 349 -7.43 -24.25 7.95
N THR A 350 -8.56 -24.69 8.47
CA THR A 350 -8.82 -24.97 9.89
C THR A 350 -8.99 -26.46 10.15
N LYS A 351 -9.17 -26.86 11.42
CA LYS A 351 -9.41 -28.26 11.80
C LYS A 351 -10.77 -28.78 11.30
N GLU A 352 -11.69 -27.87 11.05
CA GLU A 352 -13.04 -28.11 10.54
C GLU A 352 -13.09 -28.09 9.01
N THR A 353 -12.01 -27.65 8.35
CA THR A 353 -11.90 -27.71 6.89
C THR A 353 -11.77 -29.16 6.43
N ASN A 354 -12.63 -29.56 5.48
CA ASN A 354 -12.55 -30.86 4.82
C ASN A 354 -11.33 -30.94 3.88
N PHE A 355 -11.26 -31.98 3.06
CA PHE A 355 -10.24 -32.08 2.02
C PHE A 355 -10.26 -30.85 1.10
N VAL A 356 -9.10 -30.21 0.94
CA VAL A 356 -8.94 -29.01 0.10
C VAL A 356 -8.58 -29.44 -1.32
N ASN A 357 -9.47 -29.18 -2.27
CA ASN A 357 -9.28 -29.58 -3.66
C ASN A 357 -8.44 -28.55 -4.44
N ILE A 358 -7.39 -29.02 -5.11
CA ILE A 358 -6.59 -28.24 -6.06
C ILE A 358 -6.98 -28.70 -7.48
N GLY A 359 -7.42 -27.78 -8.32
CA GLY A 359 -7.80 -28.09 -9.69
C GLY A 359 -6.58 -28.34 -10.59
N GLU A 360 -6.42 -29.57 -11.09
CA GLU A 360 -5.27 -30.03 -11.87
C GLU A 360 -5.34 -29.79 -13.39
N ARG A 361 -6.47 -29.33 -13.94
CA ARG A 361 -6.75 -29.37 -15.39
C ARG A 361 -6.12 -28.22 -16.18
N THR A 362 -5.61 -27.20 -15.49
CA THR A 362 -4.86 -26.04 -16.04
C THR A 362 -3.36 -26.37 -16.19
N ASN A 363 -3.09 -27.57 -16.71
CA ASN A 363 -1.76 -28.17 -16.77
C ASN A 363 -1.51 -28.69 -18.20
N VAL A 364 -0.51 -28.14 -18.88
CA VAL A 364 -0.17 -28.51 -20.27
C VAL A 364 0.33 -29.96 -20.38
N ALA A 365 0.97 -30.49 -19.33
CA ALA A 365 1.43 -31.88 -19.31
C ALA A 365 0.29 -32.88 -19.01
N GLY A 366 -0.66 -32.50 -18.14
CA GLY A 366 -1.70 -33.39 -17.63
C GLY A 366 -3.05 -33.32 -18.35
N SER A 367 -3.35 -32.22 -19.05
CA SER A 367 -4.68 -31.97 -19.63
C SER A 367 -4.64 -31.80 -21.15
N ALA A 368 -5.13 -32.80 -21.87
CA ALA A 368 -5.18 -32.78 -23.34
C ALA A 368 -6.01 -31.61 -23.90
N LYS A 369 -7.11 -31.23 -23.24
CA LYS A 369 -7.91 -30.06 -23.63
C LYS A 369 -7.09 -28.78 -23.47
N PHE A 370 -6.49 -28.57 -22.30
CA PHE A 370 -5.73 -27.35 -22.00
C PHE A 370 -4.51 -27.20 -22.90
N LYS A 371 -3.72 -28.28 -23.06
CA LYS A 371 -2.58 -28.32 -24.00
C LYS A 371 -2.97 -27.88 -25.40
N ARG A 372 -4.08 -28.39 -25.92
CA ARG A 372 -4.58 -28.03 -27.25
C ARG A 372 -4.93 -26.54 -27.35
N LEU A 373 -5.66 -25.99 -26.38
CA LEU A 373 -6.04 -24.58 -26.36
C LEU A 373 -4.82 -23.65 -26.32
N ILE A 374 -3.83 -23.97 -25.48
CA ILE A 374 -2.60 -23.19 -25.39
C ILE A 374 -1.79 -23.26 -26.69
N ALA A 375 -1.70 -24.44 -27.32
CA ALA A 375 -1.04 -24.60 -28.62
C ALA A 375 -1.76 -23.87 -29.77
N GLU A 376 -3.09 -23.79 -29.72
CA GLU A 376 -3.94 -23.05 -30.67
C GLU A 376 -3.96 -21.53 -30.39
N GLY A 377 -3.41 -21.08 -29.25
CA GLY A 377 -3.43 -19.69 -28.82
C GLY A 377 -4.78 -19.21 -28.28
N ASP A 378 -5.72 -20.14 -28.01
CA ASP A 378 -7.06 -19.87 -27.49
C ASP A 378 -7.04 -19.73 -25.97
N TYR A 379 -6.46 -18.62 -25.50
CA TYR A 379 -6.33 -18.33 -24.08
C TYR A 379 -7.69 -18.01 -23.42
N GLU A 380 -8.67 -17.51 -24.17
CA GLU A 380 -10.01 -17.22 -23.65
C GLU A 380 -10.73 -18.52 -23.22
N GLU A 381 -10.76 -19.53 -24.10
CA GLU A 381 -11.35 -20.82 -23.71
C GLU A 381 -10.47 -21.55 -22.68
N ALA A 382 -9.16 -21.26 -22.63
CA ALA A 382 -8.27 -21.80 -21.60
C ALA A 382 -8.61 -21.28 -20.19
N THR A 383 -8.97 -19.99 -20.01
CA THR A 383 -9.40 -19.48 -18.70
C THR A 383 -10.70 -20.13 -18.24
N ARG A 384 -11.60 -20.51 -19.15
CA ARG A 384 -12.82 -21.27 -18.81
C ARG A 384 -12.52 -22.64 -18.22
N VAL A 385 -11.37 -23.26 -18.53
CA VAL A 385 -10.93 -24.49 -17.85
C VAL A 385 -10.65 -24.23 -16.37
N ALA A 386 -10.06 -23.08 -16.03
CA ALA A 386 -9.86 -22.68 -14.62
C ALA A 386 -11.20 -22.41 -13.93
N ALA A 387 -12.08 -21.61 -14.54
CA ALA A 387 -13.40 -21.29 -14.01
C ALA A 387 -14.22 -22.55 -13.72
N GLN A 388 -14.28 -23.48 -14.68
CA GLN A 388 -15.03 -24.74 -14.53
C GLN A 388 -14.53 -25.57 -13.33
N GLN A 389 -13.23 -25.55 -13.02
CA GLN A 389 -12.71 -26.27 -11.85
C GLN A 389 -13.22 -25.67 -10.55
N ILE A 390 -13.24 -24.34 -10.46
CA ILE A 390 -13.72 -23.60 -9.30
C ILE A 390 -15.23 -23.80 -9.11
N GLU A 391 -16.00 -23.72 -10.19
CA GLU A 391 -17.44 -24.02 -10.18
C GLU A 391 -17.74 -25.45 -9.68
N ASN A 392 -16.85 -26.40 -9.98
CA ASN A 392 -16.94 -27.79 -9.53
C ASN A 392 -16.29 -28.05 -8.16
N GLY A 393 -15.94 -27.00 -7.41
CA GLY A 393 -15.51 -27.10 -6.00
C GLY A 393 -14.00 -27.10 -5.77
N ALA A 394 -13.18 -26.76 -6.77
CA ALA A 394 -11.76 -26.48 -6.55
C ALA A 394 -11.60 -25.20 -5.70
N GLN A 395 -10.79 -25.29 -4.64
CA GLN A 395 -10.49 -24.19 -3.73
C GLN A 395 -9.17 -23.50 -4.05
N LEU A 396 -8.33 -24.14 -4.85
CA LEU A 396 -7.14 -23.58 -5.50
C LEU A 396 -7.09 -24.11 -6.93
N ILE A 397 -6.33 -23.44 -7.79
CA ILE A 397 -6.06 -23.89 -9.17
C ILE A 397 -4.56 -24.10 -9.38
N ASP A 398 -4.19 -25.27 -9.91
CA ASP A 398 -2.82 -25.60 -10.34
C ASP A 398 -2.59 -25.07 -11.75
N VAL A 399 -1.53 -24.30 -11.97
CA VAL A 399 -1.20 -23.74 -13.28
C VAL A 399 0.19 -24.20 -13.67
N ASN A 400 0.28 -24.94 -14.77
CA ASN A 400 1.52 -25.52 -15.27
C ASN A 400 1.67 -25.35 -16.79
N PHE A 401 2.83 -24.81 -17.20
CA PHE A 401 3.22 -24.57 -18.59
C PHE A 401 4.53 -25.27 -18.99
N ASP A 402 4.89 -26.35 -18.30
CA ASP A 402 6.08 -27.14 -18.61
C ASP A 402 5.85 -27.99 -19.87
N ASP A 403 6.23 -27.44 -21.02
CA ASP A 403 6.33 -28.15 -22.29
C ASP A 403 7.55 -27.65 -23.07
N ALA A 404 8.28 -28.55 -23.71
CA ALA A 404 9.50 -28.21 -24.46
C ALA A 404 9.23 -27.30 -25.67
N MET A 405 7.99 -27.26 -26.16
CA MET A 405 7.58 -26.47 -27.32
C MET A 405 7.02 -25.09 -26.94
N LEU A 406 6.95 -24.74 -25.65
CA LEU A 406 6.41 -23.48 -25.16
C LEU A 406 7.49 -22.60 -24.53
N ASP A 407 7.34 -21.29 -24.73
CA ASP A 407 7.93 -20.31 -23.84
C ASP A 407 7.12 -20.28 -22.53
N GLY A 408 7.56 -21.08 -21.56
CA GLY A 408 6.85 -21.26 -20.30
C GLY A 408 6.77 -19.99 -19.45
N GLU A 409 7.76 -19.10 -19.51
CA GLU A 409 7.75 -17.84 -18.76
C GLU A 409 6.69 -16.89 -19.32
N ALA A 410 6.65 -16.76 -20.66
CA ALA A 410 5.65 -15.94 -21.34
C ALA A 410 4.23 -16.52 -21.18
N ALA A 411 4.07 -17.84 -21.32
CA ALA A 411 2.77 -18.51 -21.20
C ALA A 411 2.21 -18.41 -19.77
N MET A 412 3.04 -18.67 -18.76
CA MET A 412 2.67 -18.50 -17.34
C MET A 412 2.24 -17.07 -17.06
N SER A 413 3.08 -16.10 -17.43
CA SER A 413 2.79 -14.69 -17.20
C SER A 413 1.50 -14.24 -17.88
N ARG A 414 1.30 -14.63 -19.14
CA ARG A 414 0.09 -14.27 -19.91
C ARG A 414 -1.16 -14.87 -19.28
N PHE A 415 -1.15 -16.17 -18.97
CA PHE A 415 -2.30 -16.85 -18.42
C PHE A 415 -2.70 -16.32 -17.04
N LEU A 416 -1.71 -16.09 -16.15
CA LEU A 416 -1.97 -15.54 -14.82
C LEU A 416 -2.55 -14.12 -14.89
N LYS A 417 -2.07 -13.28 -15.81
CA LYS A 417 -2.61 -11.94 -16.04
C LYS A 417 -4.05 -11.95 -16.55
N LEU A 418 -4.43 -12.96 -17.35
CA LEU A 418 -5.80 -13.14 -17.83
C LEU A 418 -6.74 -13.63 -16.73
N ILE A 419 -6.37 -14.66 -15.96
CA ILE A 419 -7.26 -15.12 -14.88
C ILE A 419 -7.41 -14.07 -13.77
N ALA A 420 -6.44 -13.16 -13.63
CA ALA A 420 -6.53 -12.03 -12.70
C ALA A 420 -7.63 -11.02 -13.08
N THR A 421 -8.07 -10.97 -14.36
CA THR A 421 -9.17 -10.10 -14.79
C THR A 421 -10.56 -10.72 -14.63
N GLU A 422 -10.62 -12.01 -14.28
CA GLU A 422 -11.87 -12.75 -14.08
C GLU A 422 -12.12 -12.95 -12.58
N PRO A 423 -12.99 -12.16 -11.91
CA PRO A 423 -13.13 -12.19 -10.46
C PRO A 423 -13.49 -13.58 -9.90
N ASP A 424 -14.30 -14.35 -10.63
CA ASP A 424 -14.70 -15.71 -10.24
C ASP A 424 -13.52 -16.68 -10.19
N ILE A 425 -12.48 -16.43 -11.01
CA ILE A 425 -11.23 -17.19 -11.01
C ILE A 425 -10.25 -16.59 -10.00
N ALA A 426 -10.04 -15.28 -10.05
CA ALA A 426 -9.08 -14.57 -9.21
C ALA A 426 -9.39 -14.68 -7.71
N ARG A 427 -10.64 -14.97 -7.30
CA ARG A 427 -10.99 -15.14 -5.89
C ARG A 427 -10.23 -16.26 -5.19
N VAL A 428 -9.86 -17.34 -5.89
CA VAL A 428 -9.14 -18.46 -5.29
C VAL A 428 -7.62 -18.32 -5.44
N PRO A 429 -6.81 -18.89 -4.54
CA PRO A 429 -5.36 -18.92 -4.69
C PRO A 429 -4.91 -19.77 -5.88
N VAL A 430 -3.72 -19.46 -6.40
CA VAL A 430 -3.10 -20.17 -7.52
C VAL A 430 -1.87 -20.93 -7.04
N VAL A 431 -1.77 -22.20 -7.40
CA VAL A 431 -0.57 -23.01 -7.26
C VAL A 431 0.23 -22.87 -8.55
N ILE A 432 1.36 -22.16 -8.49
CA ILE A 432 2.27 -22.00 -9.62
C ILE A 432 3.14 -23.26 -9.68
N ASP A 433 2.91 -24.10 -10.68
CA ASP A 433 3.58 -25.39 -10.84
C ASP A 433 4.53 -25.37 -12.04
N SER A 434 5.80 -25.63 -11.75
CA SER A 434 6.86 -25.79 -12.75
C SER A 434 8.08 -26.45 -12.14
N SER A 435 8.78 -27.23 -12.96
CA SER A 435 10.11 -27.76 -12.69
C SER A 435 11.23 -26.72 -12.89
N LYS A 436 10.94 -25.56 -13.49
CA LYS A 436 11.90 -24.49 -13.78
C LYS A 436 11.70 -23.28 -12.87
N TRP A 437 12.76 -22.88 -12.17
CA TRP A 437 12.74 -21.73 -11.26
C TRP A 437 12.28 -20.42 -11.94
N SER A 438 12.73 -20.16 -13.16
CA SER A 438 12.39 -18.91 -13.86
C SER A 438 10.88 -18.79 -14.15
N ILE A 439 10.20 -19.90 -14.41
CA ILE A 439 8.73 -19.92 -14.60
C ILE A 439 8.01 -19.66 -13.27
N LEU A 440 8.50 -20.24 -12.17
CA LEU A 440 7.95 -19.97 -10.83
C LEU A 440 8.09 -18.49 -10.48
N GLU A 441 9.25 -17.90 -10.73
CA GLU A 441 9.52 -16.48 -10.47
C GLU A 441 8.64 -15.56 -11.35
N ALA A 442 8.54 -15.85 -12.65
CA ALA A 442 7.67 -15.12 -13.57
C ALA A 442 6.20 -15.18 -13.11
N GLY A 443 5.75 -16.34 -12.62
CA GLY A 443 4.41 -16.50 -12.07
C GLY A 443 4.19 -15.70 -10.79
N LEU A 444 5.16 -15.73 -9.85
CA LEU A 444 5.08 -15.00 -8.59
C LEU A 444 4.98 -13.47 -8.79
N LYS A 445 5.64 -12.97 -9.84
CA LYS A 445 5.57 -11.56 -10.28
C LYS A 445 4.22 -11.16 -10.90
N CYS A 446 3.31 -12.11 -11.13
CA CYS A 446 1.98 -11.87 -11.70
C CYS A 446 0.82 -12.05 -10.71
N VAL A 447 1.06 -12.60 -9.50
CA VAL A 447 0.01 -12.93 -8.53
C VAL A 447 -0.03 -11.94 -7.37
N GLN A 448 -1.19 -11.30 -7.17
CA GLN A 448 -1.39 -10.36 -6.05
C GLN A 448 -1.53 -11.06 -4.69
N GLY A 449 -2.11 -12.27 -4.69
CA GLY A 449 -2.35 -13.08 -3.50
C GLY A 449 -1.10 -13.81 -2.98
N LYS A 450 -1.32 -14.64 -1.95
CA LYS A 450 -0.32 -15.52 -1.33
C LYS A 450 -0.46 -16.96 -1.78
#